data_AF-A0A1M3JY69-F1
#
_entry.id   AF-A0A1M3JY69-F1
#
_cell.length_a   1.000
_cell.length_b   1.000
_cell.length_c   1.000
_cell.angle_alpha   90.00
_cell.angle_beta   90.00
_cell.angle_gamma   90.00
#
_symmetry.space_group_name_H-M   'P 1'
#
loop_
_entity.id
_entity.type
_entity.pdbx_description
1 polymer ?
#
loop_
_entity_poly.entity_id
_entity_poly.type
_entity_poly.pdbx_seq_one_letter_code
_entity_poly.pdbx_strand_id
1 'polypeptide(L)'
;MSMRKYANDYEIVTIEDENGREKETLVYRGKYYQVELDTAGLVRYKRISLLLLAIIIVFHIGGGFVSSGGMYQLYVALPYTLAFFPLIYLTEGILRLPNEKRKFRHDEIGHSFDRMKSSGYFLIALLGVALLGELVFLIFFSKNAQWPMDYLYFSLELVAAVAAFFLVYRQKKIQIQPCTEAEQT
;
A
#
# COMPACT_ATOMS: atom_id res chain seq x y z
N MET A 1 5.34 2.82 17.56
CA MET A 1 4.41 3.92 17.95
C MET A 1 3.10 3.84 17.14
N SER A 2 2.24 2.87 17.41
CA SER A 2 0.94 2.71 16.71
C SER A 2 -0.28 2.85 17.63
N MET A 3 -0.13 2.70 18.95
CA MET A 3 -1.27 2.74 19.88
C MET A 3 -1.87 4.14 20.03
N ARG A 4 -1.07 5.21 19.97
CA ARG A 4 -1.55 6.57 20.25
C ARG A 4 -2.55 7.14 19.24
N LYS A 5 -2.50 6.73 17.96
CA LYS A 5 -3.36 7.32 16.92
C LYS A 5 -4.82 6.92 17.08
N TYR A 6 -5.08 5.71 17.59
CA TYR A 6 -6.43 5.18 17.77
C TYR A 6 -6.79 4.93 19.25
N ALA A 7 -5.89 5.20 20.20
CA ALA A 7 -6.13 4.97 21.63
C ALA A 7 -7.40 5.65 22.13
N ASN A 8 -7.71 6.86 21.63
CA ASN A 8 -8.90 7.61 22.02
C ASN A 8 -10.21 6.98 21.54
N ASP A 9 -10.15 6.03 20.60
CA ASP A 9 -11.33 5.32 20.12
C ASP A 9 -11.67 4.11 21.00
N TYR A 10 -10.90 3.85 22.06
CA TYR A 10 -11.08 2.70 22.96
C TYR A 10 -11.19 3.16 24.42
N GLU A 11 -12.10 2.51 25.15
CA GLU A 11 -12.34 2.71 26.58
C GLU A 11 -12.06 1.40 27.32
N ILE A 12 -11.37 1.48 28.46
CA ILE A 12 -11.15 0.31 29.33
C ILE A 12 -12.37 0.19 30.23
N VAL A 13 -13.13 -0.89 30.07
CA VAL A 13 -14.31 -1.18 30.87
C VAL A 13 -14.05 -2.44 31.68
N THR A 14 -14.31 -2.39 32.98
CA THR A 14 -14.26 -3.56 33.85
C THR A 14 -15.56 -4.34 33.72
N ILE A 15 -15.46 -5.57 33.21
CA ILE A 15 -16.60 -6.49 33.08
C ILE A 15 -16.44 -7.57 34.16
N GLU A 16 -17.50 -7.82 34.90
CA GLU A 16 -17.56 -8.93 35.86
C GLU A 16 -17.88 -10.23 35.11
N ASP A 17 -16.99 -11.22 35.21
CA ASP A 17 -17.16 -12.56 34.64
C ASP A 17 -18.27 -13.33 35.38
N GLU A 18 -18.78 -14.43 34.81
CA GLU A 18 -19.82 -15.28 35.41
C GLU A 18 -19.45 -15.82 36.81
N ASN A 19 -18.16 -15.78 37.15
CA ASN A 19 -17.60 -16.18 38.44
C ASN A 19 -17.34 -15.02 39.42
N GLY A 20 -17.85 -13.81 39.16
CA GLY A 20 -17.66 -12.63 40.02
C GLY A 20 -16.25 -12.04 39.98
N ARG A 21 -15.49 -12.29 38.90
CA ARG A 21 -14.13 -11.78 38.72
C ARG A 21 -14.13 -10.58 37.79
N GLU A 22 -13.54 -9.48 38.24
CA GLU A 22 -13.36 -8.29 37.42
C GLU A 22 -12.29 -8.53 36.34
N LYS A 23 -12.65 -8.27 35.08
CA LYS A 23 -11.77 -8.32 33.93
C LYS A 23 -11.85 -7.01 33.15
N GLU A 24 -10.73 -6.30 33.08
CA GLU A 24 -10.59 -5.14 32.19
C GLU A 24 -10.64 -5.58 30.72
N THR A 25 -11.56 -5.00 29.96
CA THR A 25 -11.73 -5.26 28.53
C THR A 25 -11.74 -3.93 27.77
N LEU A 26 -11.06 -3.89 26.62
CA LEU A 26 -11.06 -2.74 25.71
C LEU A 26 -12.33 -2.74 24.86
N VAL A 27 -13.18 -1.73 25.03
CA VAL A 27 -14.41 -1.52 24.26
C VAL A 27 -14.19 -0.38 23.26
N TYR A 28 -14.52 -0.61 22.00
CA TYR A 28 -14.43 0.41 20.96
C TYR A 28 -15.59 1.41 21.06
N ARG A 29 -15.27 2.70 21.19
CA ARG A 29 -16.21 3.83 21.25
C ARG A 29 -16.03 4.81 20.08
N GLY A 30 -15.10 4.54 19.17
CA GLY A 30 -14.84 5.39 18.01
C GLY A 30 -15.90 5.33 16.91
N LYS A 31 -15.70 6.14 15.87
CA LYS A 31 -16.59 6.20 14.71
C LYS A 31 -16.44 4.98 13.81
N TYR A 32 -17.57 4.45 13.38
CA TYR A 32 -17.61 3.44 12.32
C TYR A 32 -17.66 4.08 10.93
N TYR A 33 -17.13 3.35 9.96
CA TYR A 33 -17.05 3.74 8.56
C TYR A 33 -17.66 2.67 7.66
N GLN A 34 -18.22 3.11 6.55
CA GLN A 34 -18.72 2.25 5.49
C GLN A 34 -17.97 2.51 4.18
N VAL A 35 -17.75 1.45 3.43
CA VAL A 35 -17.18 1.50 2.09
C VAL A 35 -18.30 1.33 1.08
N GLU A 36 -18.31 2.17 0.04
CA GLU A 36 -19.27 2.12 -1.07
C GLU A 36 -18.97 0.98 -2.05
N LEU A 37 -18.78 -0.22 -1.52
CA LEU A 37 -18.64 -1.46 -2.28
C LEU A 37 -19.53 -2.52 -1.64
N ASP A 38 -20.11 -3.37 -2.48
CA ASP A 38 -20.73 -4.60 -2.03
C ASP A 38 -19.66 -5.66 -1.71
N THR A 39 -20.05 -6.77 -1.10
CA THR A 39 -19.13 -7.87 -0.73
C THR A 39 -18.36 -8.38 -1.96
N ALA A 40 -19.04 -8.56 -3.10
CA ALA A 40 -18.38 -9.02 -4.32
C ALA A 40 -17.38 -7.97 -4.85
N GLY A 41 -17.73 -6.68 -4.80
CA GLY A 41 -16.86 -5.56 -5.12
C GLY A 41 -15.62 -5.48 -4.23
N LEU A 42 -15.74 -5.70 -2.92
CA LEU A 42 -14.62 -5.76 -1.98
C LEU A 42 -13.66 -6.91 -2.31
N VAL A 43 -14.18 -8.13 -2.49
CA VAL A 43 -13.37 -9.29 -2.86
C VAL A 43 -12.65 -9.06 -4.20
N ARG A 44 -13.36 -8.52 -5.20
CA ARG A 44 -12.78 -8.19 -6.51
C ARG A 44 -11.69 -7.13 -6.38
N TYR A 45 -11.94 -6.07 -5.60
CA TYR A 45 -10.97 -5.02 -5.34
C TYR A 45 -9.70 -5.59 -4.71
N LYS A 46 -9.82 -6.37 -3.63
CA LYS A 46 -8.68 -7.02 -2.97
C LYS A 46 -7.90 -7.93 -3.92
N ARG A 47 -8.58 -8.79 -4.70
CA ARG A 47 -7.93 -9.70 -5.65
C ARG A 47 -7.12 -8.92 -6.70
N ILE A 48 -7.68 -7.85 -7.25
CA ILE A 48 -6.99 -7.01 -8.23
C ILE A 48 -5.81 -6.28 -7.58
N SER A 49 -5.97 -5.76 -6.36
CA SER A 49 -4.87 -5.14 -5.62
C SER A 49 -3.73 -6.13 -5.33
N LEU A 50 -4.05 -7.38 -4.97
CA LEU A 50 -3.06 -8.45 -4.78
C LEU A 50 -2.34 -8.81 -6.08
N LEU A 51 -3.07 -8.89 -7.19
CA LEU A 51 -2.49 -9.17 -8.50
C LEU A 51 -1.54 -8.04 -8.95
N LEU A 52 -1.95 -6.79 -8.80
CA LEU A 52 -1.10 -5.64 -9.11
C LEU A 52 0.12 -5.58 -8.19
N LEU A 53 -0.06 -5.86 -6.90
CA LEU A 53 1.06 -5.96 -5.95
C LEU A 53 2.06 -7.05 -6.38
N ALA A 54 1.58 -8.23 -6.77
CA ALA A 54 2.44 -9.31 -7.24
C ALA A 54 3.25 -8.90 -8.47
N ILE A 55 2.62 -8.21 -9.43
CA ILE A 55 3.32 -7.65 -10.60
C ILE A 55 4.40 -6.67 -10.14
N ILE A 56 4.07 -5.69 -9.29
CA ILE A 56 5.05 -4.71 -8.78
C ILE A 56 6.23 -5.44 -8.13
N ILE A 57 5.98 -6.41 -7.25
CA ILE A 57 7.02 -7.16 -6.54
C ILE A 57 7.91 -7.91 -7.53
N VAL A 58 7.33 -8.70 -8.44
CA VAL A 58 8.08 -9.52 -9.39
C VAL A 58 8.97 -8.65 -10.27
N PHE A 59 8.44 -7.56 -10.80
CA PHE A 59 9.17 -6.71 -11.74
C PHE A 59 10.20 -5.82 -11.03
N HIS A 60 9.86 -5.24 -9.88
CA HIS A 60 10.79 -4.40 -9.12
C HIS A 60 11.94 -5.23 -8.54
N ILE A 61 11.65 -6.37 -7.90
CA ILE A 61 12.70 -7.27 -7.40
C ILE A 61 13.51 -7.84 -8.56
N GLY A 62 12.84 -8.22 -9.66
CA GLY A 62 13.50 -8.70 -10.87
C GLY A 62 14.48 -7.68 -11.46
N GLY A 63 14.13 -6.40 -11.43
CA GLY A 63 14.99 -5.29 -11.84
C GLY A 63 16.32 -5.27 -11.09
N GLY A 64 16.31 -5.55 -9.79
CA GLY A 64 17.51 -5.61 -8.95
C GLY A 64 18.50 -6.72 -9.29
N PHE A 65 18.06 -7.75 -10.04
CA PHE A 65 18.95 -8.80 -10.55
C PHE A 65 19.53 -8.48 -11.93
N VAL A 66 19.10 -7.39 -12.56
CA VAL A 66 19.62 -6.95 -13.86
C VAL A 66 20.90 -6.15 -13.64
N SER A 67 21.98 -6.55 -14.32
CA SER A 67 23.25 -5.83 -14.30
C SER A 67 23.19 -4.60 -15.21
N SER A 68 22.44 -3.57 -14.80
CA SER A 68 22.35 -2.28 -15.49
C SER A 68 23.49 -1.35 -15.07
N GLY A 69 24.01 -0.56 -16.01
CA GLY A 69 24.97 0.50 -15.74
C GLY A 69 24.36 1.64 -14.92
N GLY A 70 23.07 1.90 -15.11
CA GLY A 70 22.32 2.96 -14.42
C GLY A 70 22.16 2.67 -12.93
N MET A 71 22.07 1.40 -12.54
CA MET A 71 22.03 0.98 -11.14
C MET A 71 23.28 1.30 -10.33
N TYR A 72 24.41 1.65 -10.97
CA TYR A 72 25.59 2.17 -10.29
C TYR A 72 25.54 3.68 -10.03
N GLN A 73 24.52 4.37 -10.55
CA GLN A 73 24.31 5.79 -10.35
C GLN A 73 23.47 6.02 -9.10
N LEU A 74 23.96 6.84 -8.17
CA LEU A 74 23.28 7.08 -6.90
C LEU A 74 21.86 7.63 -7.08
N TYR A 75 21.64 8.47 -8.09
CA TYR A 75 20.33 9.07 -8.40
C TYR A 75 19.32 8.06 -8.99
N VAL A 76 19.75 6.86 -9.38
CA VAL A 76 18.89 5.72 -9.75
C VAL A 76 18.78 4.74 -8.58
N ALA A 77 19.91 4.37 -8.00
CA ALA A 77 19.99 3.35 -6.96
C ALA A 77 19.28 3.73 -5.66
N LEU A 78 19.40 4.99 -5.25
CA LEU A 78 18.77 5.47 -4.02
C LEU A 78 17.23 5.44 -4.10
N PRO A 79 16.56 6.07 -5.09
CA PRO A 79 15.10 5.98 -5.19
C PRO A 79 14.60 4.55 -5.42
N TYR A 80 15.32 3.74 -6.20
CA TYR A 80 15.03 2.31 -6.37
C TYR A 80 15.03 1.58 -5.02
N THR A 81 16.09 1.74 -4.22
CA THR A 81 16.21 1.06 -2.91
C THR A 81 15.18 1.58 -1.91
N LEU A 82 14.89 2.89 -1.93
CA LEU A 82 13.90 3.48 -1.04
C LEU A 82 12.47 3.01 -1.37
N ALA A 83 12.20 2.57 -2.61
CA ALA A 83 10.87 2.10 -3.02
C ALA A 83 10.42 0.82 -2.27
N PHE A 84 11.36 0.05 -1.72
CA PHE A 84 11.04 -1.10 -0.87
C PHE A 84 10.26 -0.71 0.40
N PHE A 85 10.49 0.47 0.98
CA PHE A 85 9.78 0.90 2.18
C PHE A 85 8.28 1.10 1.94
N PRO A 86 7.82 1.95 1.00
CA PRO A 86 6.40 2.05 0.70
C PRO A 86 5.84 0.75 0.14
N LEU A 87 6.63 -0.11 -0.52
CA LEU A 87 6.17 -1.42 -0.98
C LEU A 87 5.78 -2.35 0.18
N ILE A 88 6.55 -2.37 1.28
CA ILE A 88 6.22 -3.13 2.49
C ILE A 88 4.91 -2.62 3.11
N TYR A 89 4.77 -1.31 3.29
CA TYR A 89 3.55 -0.73 3.88
C TYR A 89 2.33 -0.91 2.97
N LEU A 90 2.52 -0.82 1.65
CA LEU A 90 1.48 -1.10 0.66
C LEU A 90 1.02 -2.56 0.75
N THR A 91 1.96 -3.49 0.87
CA THR A 91 1.69 -4.93 1.06
C THR A 91 0.85 -5.15 2.31
N GLU A 92 1.26 -4.59 3.44
CA GLU A 92 0.51 -4.71 4.70
C GLU A 92 -0.92 -4.16 4.57
N GLY A 93 -1.09 -3.00 3.93
CA GLY A 93 -2.40 -2.41 3.71
C GLY A 93 -3.31 -3.28 2.83
N ILE A 94 -2.77 -3.89 1.77
CA ILE A 94 -3.52 -4.77 0.85
C ILE A 94 -3.93 -6.06 1.54
N LEU A 95 -3.04 -6.69 2.32
CA LEU A 95 -3.35 -7.92 3.03
C LEU A 95 -4.47 -7.72 4.06
N ARG A 96 -4.52 -6.55 4.68
CA ARG A 96 -5.56 -6.14 5.64
C ARG A 96 -6.88 -5.69 5.00
N LEU A 97 -7.00 -5.66 3.67
CA LEU A 97 -8.29 -5.34 3.03
C LEU A 97 -9.39 -6.34 3.44
N PRO A 98 -10.61 -5.87 3.72
CA PRO A 98 -11.71 -6.74 4.11
C PRO A 98 -12.26 -7.54 2.92
N ASN A 99 -12.80 -8.72 3.22
CA ASN A 99 -13.47 -9.59 2.24
C ASN A 99 -15.00 -9.50 2.31
N GLU A 100 -15.53 -8.86 3.35
CA GLU A 100 -16.96 -8.79 3.65
C GLU A 100 -17.37 -7.35 3.89
N LYS A 101 -18.61 -7.01 3.49
CA LYS A 101 -19.17 -5.70 3.79
C LYS A 101 -19.66 -5.68 5.24
N ARG A 102 -19.06 -4.81 6.05
CA ARG A 102 -19.50 -4.50 7.42
C ARG A 102 -19.18 -3.05 7.77
N LYS A 103 -19.62 -2.62 8.95
CA LYS A 103 -19.14 -1.37 9.56
C LYS A 103 -17.68 -1.60 9.98
N PHE A 104 -16.80 -0.75 9.51
CA PHE A 104 -15.37 -0.81 9.79
C PHE A 104 -15.00 0.18 10.89
N ARG A 105 -14.16 -0.25 11.82
CA ARG A 105 -13.58 0.67 12.79
C ARG A 105 -12.60 1.61 12.09
N HIS A 106 -12.39 2.78 12.70
CA HIS A 106 -11.47 3.78 12.20
C HIS A 106 -10.04 3.24 11.99
N ASP A 107 -9.54 2.41 12.91
CA ASP A 107 -8.23 1.79 12.82
C ASP A 107 -8.14 0.77 11.67
N GLU A 108 -9.19 0.00 11.42
CA GLU A 108 -9.28 -0.92 10.28
C GLU A 108 -9.15 -0.18 8.94
N ILE A 109 -9.85 0.95 8.78
CA ILE A 109 -9.72 1.81 7.59
C ILE A 109 -8.31 2.38 7.48
N GLY A 110 -7.78 2.90 8.59
CA GLY A 110 -6.46 3.53 8.63
C GLY A 110 -5.32 2.57 8.32
N HIS A 111 -5.42 1.32 8.76
CA HIS A 111 -4.42 0.27 8.53
C HIS A 111 -4.56 -0.44 7.19
N SER A 112 -5.67 -0.27 6.48
CA SER A 112 -5.90 -0.86 5.15
C SER A 112 -5.92 0.23 4.06
N PHE A 113 -7.07 0.85 3.80
CA PHE A 113 -7.30 1.78 2.71
C PHE A 113 -6.39 3.03 2.76
N ASP A 114 -6.24 3.66 3.93
CA ASP A 114 -5.43 4.89 4.03
C ASP A 114 -3.93 4.60 3.91
N ARG A 115 -3.48 3.49 4.49
CA ARG A 115 -2.11 3.00 4.34
C ARG A 115 -1.81 2.69 2.88
N MET A 116 -2.71 1.97 2.22
CA MET A 116 -2.62 1.69 0.79
C MET A 116 -2.51 2.96 -0.05
N LYS A 117 -3.32 3.99 0.27
CA LYS A 117 -3.34 5.27 -0.43
C LYS A 117 -2.03 6.03 -0.25
N SER A 118 -1.63 6.26 1.00
CA SER A 118 -0.39 6.98 1.32
C SER A 118 0.84 6.27 0.75
N SER A 119 1.03 4.98 1.04
CA SER A 119 2.17 4.20 0.55
C SER A 119 2.19 4.06 -0.98
N GLY A 120 1.03 3.94 -1.62
CA GLY A 120 0.93 3.90 -3.09
C GLY A 120 1.46 5.17 -3.77
N TYR A 121 1.14 6.36 -3.24
CA TYR A 121 1.68 7.61 -3.78
C TYR A 121 3.20 7.73 -3.60
N PHE A 122 3.72 7.37 -2.42
CA PHE A 122 5.17 7.36 -2.19
C PHE A 122 5.89 6.38 -3.12
N LEU A 123 5.31 5.20 -3.35
CA LEU A 123 5.87 4.21 -4.26
C LEU A 123 5.95 4.74 -5.69
N ILE A 124 4.86 5.31 -6.23
CA ILE A 124 4.86 5.88 -7.58
C ILE A 124 5.89 7.01 -7.71
N ALA A 125 6.00 7.88 -6.71
CA ALA A 125 6.98 8.96 -6.71
C ALA A 125 8.42 8.41 -6.80
N LEU A 126 8.77 7.41 -6.01
CA LEU A 126 10.12 6.82 -6.02
C LEU A 126 10.41 6.06 -7.32
N LEU A 127 9.47 5.25 -7.80
CA LEU A 127 9.60 4.56 -9.09
C LEU A 127 9.74 5.56 -10.25
N GLY A 128 8.98 6.66 -10.21
CA GLY A 128 9.06 7.73 -11.20
C GLY A 128 10.43 8.43 -11.20
N VAL A 129 10.97 8.75 -10.02
CA VAL A 129 12.32 9.34 -9.91
C VAL A 129 13.38 8.36 -10.41
N ALA A 130 13.29 7.07 -10.05
CA ALA A 130 14.22 6.05 -10.53
C ALA A 130 14.18 5.91 -12.06
N LEU A 131 12.99 5.87 -12.66
CA LEU A 131 12.80 5.80 -14.11
C LEU A 131 13.31 7.06 -14.84
N LEU A 132 13.09 8.25 -14.29
CA LEU A 132 13.62 9.49 -14.86
C LEU A 132 15.15 9.51 -14.77
N GLY A 133 15.72 9.08 -13.65
CA GLY A 133 17.16 8.92 -13.49
C GLY A 133 17.73 7.94 -14.52
N GLU A 134 17.10 6.79 -14.69
CA GLU A 134 17.52 5.78 -15.67
C GLU A 134 17.41 6.31 -17.11
N LEU A 135 16.36 7.05 -17.43
CA LEU A 135 16.20 7.68 -18.74
C LEU A 135 17.32 8.68 -19.03
N VAL A 136 17.70 9.49 -18.04
CA VAL A 136 18.86 10.40 -18.14
C VAL A 136 20.15 9.61 -18.33
N PHE A 137 20.33 8.52 -17.58
CA PHE A 137 21.50 7.65 -17.74
C PHE A 137 21.59 7.06 -19.16
N LEU A 138 20.49 6.52 -19.67
CA LEU A 138 20.38 5.94 -21.02
C LEU A 138 20.73 6.94 -22.13
N ILE A 139 20.25 8.19 -22.03
CA ILE A 139 20.44 9.21 -23.08
C ILE A 139 21.87 9.74 -23.09
N PHE A 140 22.49 9.96 -21.92
CA PHE A 140 23.72 10.75 -21.82
C PHE A 140 24.97 9.93 -21.45
N PHE A 141 24.82 8.76 -20.83
CA PHE A 141 25.93 8.05 -20.18
C PHE A 141 26.04 6.57 -20.56
N SER A 142 24.96 5.96 -21.07
CA SER A 142 24.96 4.54 -21.42
C SER A 142 25.85 4.25 -22.64
N LYS A 143 26.61 3.15 -22.55
CA LYS A 143 27.54 2.68 -23.59
C LYS A 143 26.94 1.48 -24.31
N ASN A 144 27.16 1.36 -25.62
CA ASN A 144 26.55 0.34 -26.49
C ASN A 144 26.61 -1.10 -25.96
N ALA A 145 27.67 -1.48 -25.22
CA ALA A 145 27.81 -2.83 -24.67
C ALA A 145 26.83 -3.16 -23.52
N GLN A 146 26.28 -2.15 -22.83
CA GLN A 146 25.36 -2.32 -21.69
C GLN A 146 23.89 -2.09 -22.04
N TRP A 147 23.61 -1.60 -23.26
CA TRP A 147 22.25 -1.28 -23.72
C TRP A 147 21.21 -2.38 -23.47
N PRO A 148 21.47 -3.68 -23.74
CA PRO A 148 20.45 -4.71 -23.50
C PRO A 148 20.00 -4.78 -22.04
N MET A 149 20.93 -4.65 -21.11
CA MET A 149 20.63 -4.73 -19.67
C MET A 149 20.00 -3.44 -19.16
N ASP A 150 20.45 -2.28 -19.65
CA ASP A 150 19.85 -0.98 -19.28
C ASP A 150 18.39 -0.89 -19.76
N TYR A 151 18.11 -1.30 -21.01
CA TYR A 151 16.74 -1.35 -21.53
C TYR A 151 15.88 -2.40 -20.83
N LEU A 152 16.45 -3.55 -20.47
CA LEU A 152 15.74 -4.57 -19.69
C LEU A 152 15.34 -4.02 -18.32
N TYR A 153 16.30 -3.45 -17.58
CA TYR A 153 16.04 -2.82 -16.28
C TYR A 153 14.95 -1.73 -16.39
N PHE A 154 15.11 -0.81 -17.33
CA PHE A 154 14.13 0.25 -17.57
C PHE A 154 12.73 -0.30 -17.86
N SER A 155 12.64 -1.35 -18.68
CA SER A 155 11.36 -1.98 -19.03
C SER A 155 10.70 -2.65 -17.83
N LEU A 156 11.48 -3.33 -16.97
CA LEU A 156 10.96 -3.97 -15.77
C LEU A 156 10.42 -2.92 -14.78
N GLU A 157 11.19 -1.86 -14.51
CA GLU A 157 10.76 -0.76 -13.63
C GLU A 157 9.56 -0.01 -14.21
N LEU A 158 9.47 0.12 -15.53
CA LEU A 158 8.32 0.74 -16.19
C LEU A 158 7.04 -0.09 -15.95
N VAL A 159 7.12 -1.42 -16.06
CA VAL A 159 6.00 -2.31 -15.76
C VAL A 159 5.58 -2.19 -14.28
N ALA A 160 6.55 -2.15 -13.35
CA ALA A 160 6.27 -1.95 -11.94
C ALA A 160 5.58 -0.59 -11.68
N ALA A 161 6.07 0.50 -12.29
CA ALA A 161 5.50 1.83 -12.17
C ALA A 161 4.07 1.92 -12.74
N VAL A 162 3.83 1.31 -13.90
CA VAL A 162 2.49 1.26 -14.52
C VAL A 162 1.51 0.46 -13.64
N ALA A 163 1.95 -0.68 -13.08
CA ALA A 163 1.12 -1.46 -12.16
C ALA A 163 0.80 -0.68 -10.86
N ALA A 164 1.80 0.03 -10.30
CA ALA A 164 1.61 0.91 -9.15
C ALA A 164 0.64 2.06 -9.46
N PHE A 165 0.76 2.67 -10.64
CA PHE A 165 -0.15 3.69 -11.12
C PHE A 165 -1.60 3.19 -11.21
N PHE A 166 -1.82 2.02 -11.83
CA PHE A 166 -3.17 1.44 -11.89
C PHE A 166 -3.72 1.12 -10.50
N LEU A 167 -2.88 0.67 -9.58
CA LEU A 167 -3.27 0.39 -8.21
C LEU A 167 -3.79 1.67 -7.51
N VAL A 168 -3.04 2.76 -7.57
CA VAL A 168 -3.43 4.06 -7.00
C VAL A 168 -4.63 4.67 -7.71
N TYR A 169 -4.69 4.57 -9.04
CA TYR A 169 -5.83 5.04 -9.83
C TYR A 169 -7.14 4.34 -9.39
N ARG A 170 -7.08 3.04 -9.10
CA ARG A 170 -8.26 2.31 -8.58
C ARG A 170 -8.61 2.69 -7.15
N GLN A 171 -7.64 2.94 -6.29
CA GLN A 171 -7.89 3.41 -4.92
C GLN A 171 -8.67 4.72 -4.89
N LYS A 172 -8.39 5.66 -5.81
CA LYS A 172 -9.12 6.94 -5.91
C LYS A 172 -10.63 6.77 -6.13
N LYS A 173 -11.07 5.62 -6.63
CA LYS A 173 -12.49 5.33 -6.88
C LYS A 173 -13.22 4.78 -5.65
N ILE A 174 -12.50 4.45 -4.57
CA ILE A 174 -13.11 3.93 -3.35
C ILE A 174 -13.57 5.09 -2.47
N GLN A 175 -14.87 5.16 -2.23
CA GLN A 175 -15.45 6.10 -1.28
C GLN A 175 -15.60 5.43 0.08
N ILE A 176 -15.12 6.13 1.12
CA ILE A 176 -15.22 5.72 2.51
C ILE A 176 -15.92 6.86 3.24
N GLN A 177 -17.05 6.56 3.88
CA GLN A 177 -17.88 7.54 4.56
C GLN A 177 -18.10 7.12 6.02
N PRO A 178 -18.12 8.06 6.98
CA PRO A 178 -18.50 7.74 8.35
C PRO A 178 -19.97 7.31 8.39
N CYS A 179 -20.30 6.30 9.20
CA CYS A 179 -21.69 5.92 9.46
C CYS A 179 -22.39 7.03 10.26
N THR A 180 -23.65 7.31 9.92
CA THR A 180 -24.46 8.29 10.65
C THR A 180 -24.82 7.78 12.05
N GLU A 181 -25.14 8.66 13.00
CA GLU A 181 -25.42 8.28 14.42
C GLU A 181 -26.53 7.22 14.56
N ALA A 182 -27.53 7.24 13.67
CA ALA A 182 -28.61 6.25 13.63
C ALA A 182 -28.14 4.85 13.20
N GLU A 183 -26.99 4.76 12.54
CA GLU A 183 -26.38 3.52 12.03
C GLU A 183 -25.22 3.06 12.91
N GLN A 184 -25.02 3.59 14.11
CA GLN A 184 -23.93 3.19 15.02
C GLN A 184 -24.33 2.11 16.03
N THR A 185 -25.61 1.76 16.09
CA THR A 185 -26.14 0.57 16.81
C THR A 185 -26.11 -0.67 15.94
#